data_AF-A0A1H0NZ95-F1
#
_entry.id   AF-A0A1H0NZ95-F1
#
_cell.length_a   1.000
_cell.length_b   1.000
_cell.length_c   1.000
_cell.angle_alpha   90.00
_cell.angle_beta   90.00
_cell.angle_gamma   90.00
#
_symmetry.space_group_name_H-M   'P 1'
#
loop_
_entity.id
_entity.type
_entity.pdbx_description
1 polymer ?
#
loop_
_entity_poly.entity_id
_entity_poly.type
_entity_poly.pdbx_seq_one_letter_code
_entity_poly.pdbx_strand_id
1 'polypeptide(L)'
;MKTQQQMVESFQMAHRGYMKNLGLCLERIEKDFEASREIDEVCNGEWCRAIEYSLDEMAKELYSISEPRWVADDYSRTLRNMRRRLHDLYARYQGLRSSAEH
;
A
#
# COMPACT_ATOMS: atom_id res chain seq x y z
N MET A 1 22.25 -24.59 16.44
CA MET A 1 21.31 -24.65 15.28
C MET A 1 19.85 -24.41 15.66
N LYS A 2 19.28 -25.04 16.70
CA LYS A 2 17.87 -24.81 17.11
C LYS A 2 17.51 -23.33 17.33
N THR A 3 18.36 -22.58 18.01
CA THR A 3 18.14 -21.14 18.31
C THR A 3 18.10 -20.26 17.06
N GLN A 4 18.94 -20.56 16.05
CA GLN A 4 18.94 -19.81 14.78
C GLN A 4 17.66 -20.07 13.99
N GLN A 5 17.18 -21.31 13.98
CA GLN A 5 15.96 -21.68 13.27
C GLN A 5 14.71 -21.04 13.89
N GLN A 6 14.60 -21.06 15.22
CA GLN A 6 13.52 -20.38 15.95
C GLN A 6 13.50 -18.86 15.71
N MET A 7 14.67 -18.24 15.59
CA MET A 7 14.79 -16.81 15.28
C MET A 7 14.35 -16.50 13.85
N VAL A 8 14.73 -17.34 12.86
CA VAL A 8 14.27 -17.17 11.47
C VAL A 8 12.74 -17.32 11.37
N GLU A 9 12.17 -18.30 12.07
CA GLU A 9 10.71 -18.52 12.11
C GLU A 9 9.98 -17.32 12.72
N SER A 10 10.49 -16.74 13.81
CA SER A 10 9.87 -15.56 14.42
C SER A 10 9.93 -14.34 13.51
N PHE A 11 11.04 -14.11 12.81
CA PHE A 11 11.16 -13.06 11.80
C PHE A 11 10.19 -13.28 10.63
N GLN A 12 10.04 -14.52 10.15
CA GLN A 12 9.06 -14.85 9.11
C GLN A 12 7.63 -14.55 9.55
N MET A 13 7.27 -14.89 10.79
CA MET A 13 5.94 -14.59 11.33
C MET A 13 5.69 -13.08 11.47
N ALA A 14 6.66 -12.33 11.98
CA ALA A 14 6.54 -10.87 12.10
C ALA A 14 6.39 -10.20 10.72
N HIS A 15 7.21 -10.61 9.75
CA HIS A 15 7.15 -10.11 8.38
C HIS A 15 5.81 -10.45 7.71
N ARG A 16 5.27 -11.66 7.92
CA ARG A 16 3.92 -12.04 7.48
C ARG A 16 2.86 -11.09 8.01
N GLY A 17 2.90 -10.83 9.32
CA GLY A 17 1.95 -9.93 9.98
C GLY A 17 2.03 -8.51 9.42
N TYR A 18 3.25 -7.99 9.27
CA TYR A 18 3.48 -6.67 8.69
C TYR A 18 2.96 -6.56 7.24
N MET A 19 3.27 -7.53 6.38
CA MET A 19 2.78 -7.56 4.99
C MET A 19 1.26 -7.66 4.90
N LYS A 20 0.62 -8.44 5.77
CA LYS A 20 -0.83 -8.54 5.86
C LYS A 20 -1.44 -7.18 6.24
N ASN A 21 -0.88 -6.51 7.24
CA ASN A 21 -1.37 -5.22 7.70
C ASN A 21 -1.20 -4.14 6.64
N LEU A 22 -0.08 -4.10 5.92
CA LEU A 22 0.10 -3.20 4.78
C LEU A 22 -0.94 -3.44 3.69
N GLY A 23 -1.23 -4.70 3.37
CA GLY A 23 -2.27 -5.05 2.41
C GLY A 23 -3.66 -4.54 2.84
N LEU A 24 -3.98 -4.64 4.12
CA LEU A 24 -5.23 -4.11 4.69
C LEU A 24 -5.27 -2.58 4.67
N CYS A 25 -4.17 -1.91 4.97
CA CYS A 25 -4.08 -0.45 4.88
C CYS A 25 -4.30 0.02 3.43
N LEU A 26 -3.65 -0.62 2.45
CA LEU A 26 -3.85 -0.30 1.04
C LEU A 26 -5.31 -0.53 0.60
N GLU A 27 -5.92 -1.65 0.99
CA GLU A 27 -7.32 -1.92 0.71
C GLU A 27 -8.26 -0.87 1.32
N ARG A 28 -7.93 -0.35 2.51
CA ARG A 28 -8.71 0.72 3.14
C ARG A 28 -8.60 2.02 2.36
N ILE A 29 -7.40 2.42 1.94
CA ILE A 29 -7.20 3.61 1.10
C ILE A 29 -7.98 3.47 -0.22
N GLU A 30 -7.94 2.30 -0.86
CA GLU A 30 -8.71 2.04 -2.08
C GLU A 30 -10.22 2.17 -1.86
N LYS A 31 -10.75 1.65 -0.75
CA LYS A 31 -12.18 1.79 -0.40
C LYS A 31 -12.56 3.23 -0.12
N ASP A 32 -11.76 3.94 0.66
CA ASP A 32 -12.00 5.35 0.99
C ASP A 32 -11.92 6.20 -0.29
N PHE A 33 -11.01 5.88 -1.22
CA PHE A 33 -10.95 6.50 -2.54
C PHE A 33 -12.20 6.23 -3.36
N GLU A 34 -12.65 4.98 -3.48
CA GLU A 34 -13.83 4.67 -4.30
C GLU A 34 -15.12 5.25 -3.69
N ALA A 35 -15.30 5.16 -2.37
CA ALA A 35 -16.44 5.76 -1.67
C ALA A 35 -16.46 7.28 -1.83
N SER A 36 -15.29 7.91 -1.87
CA SER A 36 -15.23 9.34 -2.14
C SER A 36 -15.79 9.64 -3.53
N ARG A 37 -15.41 8.92 -4.59
CA ARG A 37 -15.82 9.23 -5.99
C ARG A 37 -17.33 9.29 -6.22
N GLU A 38 -18.14 8.69 -5.37
CA GLU A 38 -19.62 8.78 -5.43
C GLU A 38 -20.16 10.15 -4.99
N ILE A 39 -19.31 11.02 -4.45
CA ILE A 39 -19.64 12.36 -3.99
C ILE A 39 -19.08 13.37 -5.04
N ASP A 40 -19.94 14.10 -5.73
CA ASP A 40 -19.52 14.95 -6.89
C ASP A 40 -18.54 16.10 -6.54
N GLU A 41 -18.30 16.42 -5.26
CA GLU A 41 -17.46 17.54 -4.78
C GLU A 41 -16.11 17.13 -4.16
N VAL A 42 -15.66 15.89 -4.36
CA VAL A 42 -14.63 15.25 -3.52
C VAL A 42 -13.25 15.87 -3.52
N CYS A 43 -12.81 16.46 -4.63
CA CYS A 43 -11.55 17.17 -4.62
C CYS A 43 -11.71 18.58 -4.02
N ASN A 44 -12.26 18.66 -2.80
CA ASN A 44 -11.92 19.79 -1.95
C ASN A 44 -10.41 19.71 -1.67
N GLY A 45 -9.70 20.84 -1.69
CA GLY A 45 -8.23 20.85 -1.64
C GLY A 45 -7.64 20.13 -0.43
N GLU A 46 -8.40 19.98 0.65
CA GLU A 46 -8.00 19.21 1.84
C GLU A 46 -8.03 17.70 1.62
N TRP A 47 -9.12 17.15 1.06
CA TRP A 47 -9.24 15.73 0.79
C TRP A 47 -8.21 15.28 -0.24
N CYS A 48 -8.03 16.06 -1.32
CA CYS A 48 -7.05 15.77 -2.36
C CYS A 48 -5.61 15.77 -1.81
N ARG A 49 -5.28 16.62 -0.84
CA ARG A 49 -3.98 16.62 -0.15
C ARG A 49 -3.84 15.46 0.84
N ALA A 50 -4.91 15.12 1.56
CA ALA A 50 -4.91 14.02 2.53
C ALA A 50 -4.71 12.66 1.85
N ILE A 51 -5.34 12.44 0.70
CA ILE A 51 -5.16 11.20 -0.06
C ILE A 51 -3.77 11.14 -0.72
N GLU A 52 -3.28 12.25 -1.27
CA GLU A 52 -1.91 12.33 -1.83
C GLU A 52 -0.86 11.97 -0.77
N TYR A 53 -0.99 12.55 0.43
CA TYR A 53 -0.13 12.21 1.57
C TYR A 53 -0.21 10.72 1.93
N SER A 54 -1.42 10.15 1.96
CA SER A 54 -1.62 8.72 2.30
C SER A 54 -1.00 7.80 1.25
N LEU A 55 -1.09 8.15 -0.02
CA LEU A 55 -0.45 7.42 -1.12
C LEU A 55 1.07 7.51 -1.04
N ASP A 56 1.62 8.70 -0.74
CA ASP A 56 3.05 8.93 -0.60
C ASP A 56 3.65 8.14 0.57
N GLU A 57 2.98 8.13 1.72
CA GLU A 57 3.40 7.34 2.87
C GLU A 57 3.33 5.83 2.55
N MET A 58 2.28 5.38 1.88
CA MET A 58 2.18 3.99 1.44
C MET A 58 3.30 3.61 0.45
N ALA A 59 3.69 4.53 -0.44
CA ALA A 59 4.81 4.33 -1.34
C ALA A 59 6.12 4.17 -0.58
N LYS A 60 6.40 5.07 0.38
CA LYS A 60 7.61 5.01 1.21
C LYS A 60 7.72 3.67 1.94
N GLU A 61 6.64 3.21 2.55
CA GLU A 61 6.61 1.91 3.23
C GLU A 61 6.85 0.77 2.24
N LEU A 62 6.10 0.66 1.14
CA LEU A 62 6.21 -0.46 0.20
C LEU A 62 7.56 -0.53 -0.55
N TYR A 63 8.19 0.61 -0.83
CA TYR A 63 9.48 0.66 -1.52
C TYR A 63 10.67 0.59 -0.58
N SER A 64 10.50 0.85 0.72
CA SER A 64 11.57 0.66 1.72
C SER A 64 11.74 -0.81 2.15
N ILE A 65 10.75 -1.67 1.89
CA ILE A 65 10.83 -3.11 2.20
C ILE A 65 11.93 -3.76 1.35
N SER A 66 12.99 -4.18 2.04
CA SER A 66 14.03 -5.06 1.49
C SER A 66 13.61 -6.51 1.69
N GLU A 67 13.51 -7.27 0.59
CA GLU A 67 13.12 -8.68 0.66
C GLU A 67 14.28 -9.54 1.21
N PRO A 68 14.12 -10.18 2.39
CA PRO A 68 15.13 -11.09 2.91
C PRO A 68 15.19 -12.38 2.10
N ARG A 69 16.40 -12.94 1.91
CA ARG A 69 16.63 -14.16 1.08
C ARG A 69 15.89 -15.42 1.55
N TRP A 70 15.45 -15.47 2.81
CA TRP A 70 14.78 -16.61 3.42
C TRP A 70 13.25 -16.54 3.31
N VAL A 71 12.74 -15.53 2.63
CA VAL A 71 11.31 -15.31 2.41
C VAL A 71 10.86 -16.11 1.18
N ALA A 72 9.68 -16.72 1.25
CA ALA A 72 9.15 -17.53 0.14
C ALA A 72 8.69 -16.67 -1.06
N ASP A 73 8.60 -17.30 -2.24
CA ASP A 73 8.24 -16.61 -3.49
C ASP A 73 6.85 -15.95 -3.49
N ASP A 74 5.96 -16.43 -2.63
CA ASP A 74 4.62 -15.87 -2.41
C ASP A 74 4.66 -14.44 -1.87
N TYR A 75 5.64 -14.10 -1.04
CA TYR A 75 5.82 -12.73 -0.53
C TYR A 75 6.23 -11.78 -1.63
N SER A 76 7.21 -12.15 -2.45
CA SER A 76 7.65 -11.29 -3.55
C SER A 76 6.52 -11.06 -4.55
N ARG A 77 5.66 -12.06 -4.78
CA ARG A 77 4.42 -11.89 -5.58
C ARG A 77 3.45 -10.92 -4.90
N THR A 78 3.24 -11.05 -3.60
CA THR A 78 2.34 -10.18 -2.83
C THR A 78 2.83 -8.73 -2.81
N LEU A 79 4.12 -8.50 -2.58
CA LEU A 79 4.72 -7.17 -2.57
C LEU A 79 4.64 -6.50 -3.95
N ARG A 80 4.94 -7.25 -5.02
CA ARG A 80 4.75 -6.76 -6.40
C ARG A 80 3.31 -6.41 -6.69
N ASN A 81 2.35 -7.20 -6.22
CA ASN A 81 0.93 -6.91 -6.37
C ASN A 81 0.55 -5.60 -5.66
N MET A 82 0.96 -5.42 -4.40
CA MET A 82 0.71 -4.19 -3.64
C MET A 82 1.31 -2.95 -4.34
N ARG A 83 2.54 -3.04 -4.84
CA ARG A 83 3.19 -1.94 -5.59
C ARG A 83 2.41 -1.60 -6.87
N ARG A 84 1.93 -2.60 -7.62
CA ARG A 84 1.10 -2.38 -8.81
C ARG A 84 -0.23 -1.70 -8.45
N ARG A 85 -0.93 -2.21 -7.43
CA ARG A 85 -2.19 -1.63 -6.95
C ARG A 85 -2.04 -0.18 -6.53
N LEU A 86 -0.98 0.15 -5.78
CA LEU A 86 -0.68 1.52 -5.40
C LEU A 86 -0.44 2.41 -6.63
N HIS A 87 0.34 1.93 -7.60
CA HIS A 87 0.58 2.66 -8.85
C HIS A 87 -0.72 2.92 -9.62
N ASP A 88 -1.59 1.92 -9.73
CA ASP A 88 -2.90 2.05 -10.39
C ASP A 88 -3.79 3.06 -9.65
N LEU A 89 -3.74 3.08 -8.32
CA LEU A 89 -4.47 4.03 -7.49
C LEU A 89 -3.96 5.47 -7.69
N TYR A 90 -2.64 5.67 -7.78
CA TYR A 90 -2.05 6.96 -8.14
C TYR A 90 -2.52 7.45 -9.50
N ALA A 91 -2.53 6.58 -10.51
CA ALA A 91 -2.98 6.95 -11.85
C ALA A 91 -4.46 7.40 -11.85
N ARG A 92 -5.32 6.70 -11.10
CA ARG A 92 -6.72 7.08 -10.92
C ARG A 92 -6.86 8.41 -10.19
N TYR A 93 -6.11 8.61 -9.11
CA TYR A 93 -6.09 9.88 -8.37
C TYR A 93 -5.66 11.05 -9.25
N GLN A 94 -4.60 10.90 -10.05
CA GLN A 94 -4.17 11.95 -10.99
C GLN A 94 -5.24 12.28 -12.03
N GLY A 95 -5.93 11.27 -12.57
CA GLY A 95 -7.04 11.49 -13.51
C GLY A 95 -8.23 12.23 -12.88
N LEU A 96 -8.50 11.98 -11.60
CA LEU A 96 -9.52 12.72 -10.84
C LEU A 96 -9.10 14.17 -10.61
N ARG A 97 -7.84 14.40 -10.19
CA ARG A 97 -7.30 15.74 -9.98
C ARG A 97 -7.33 16.58 -11.25
N SER A 98 -6.90 16.03 -12.39
CA SER A 98 -6.92 16.75 -13.67
C SER A 98 -8.33 17.11 -14.13
N SER A 99 -9.32 16.28 -13.80
CA SER A 99 -10.72 16.53 -14.15
C SER A 99 -11.36 17.61 -13.26
N ALA A 100 -10.90 17.77 -12.01
CA ALA A 100 -11.39 18.78 -11.08
C ALA A 100 -10.79 20.19 -11.31
N GLU A 101 -9.67 20.28 -12.03
CA GLU A 101 -9.00 21.56 -12.38
C GLU A 101 -9.60 22.25 -13.63
N HIS A 102 -10.55 21.62 -14.33
CA HIS A 102 -11.27 22.15 -15.51
C HIS A 102 -12.72 22.51 -15.15
#